data_AF-A0A9X2E716-F1
#
_entry.id   AF-A0A9X2E716-F1
#
_cell.length_a   1.000
_cell.length_b   1.000
_cell.length_c   1.000
_cell.angle_alpha   90.00
_cell.angle_beta   90.00
_cell.angle_gamma   90.00
#
_symmetry.space_group_name_H-M   'P 1'
#
loop_
_entity.id
_entity.type
_entity.pdbx_description
1 polymer ?
#
loop_
_entity_poly.entity_id
_entity_poly.type
_entity_poly.pdbx_seq_one_letter_code
_entity_poly.pdbx_strand_id
1 'polypeptide(L)'
;MFRGWLALGDREIANSSRVVALADPAGLPATDTEGFAAEACAPCRNLAVGRDDSWPGLRAYLADPPYTDITTAPWYDGTDTSREFLGVWVMSADGFDGIPVSRDISDAVCSGGVASVHRDSYRTLSFSALVWGCTHRGARHGLRWLNCQLRAARAPQILRYLDAHPEQFTADGLERSMRQVVLTQPAVVREVAGLPIGNHQQASMFRVEFELVALDPYPWTAATTHPVTWDTQDVHTIEWAHAPDCVDATCELPVLLSTQCPPQTIDTRPAPIPVCGGCLPVCEIDTRTWQLDLTDVADCDLVAASIQVTAGTVSDTTVRFWWRPCGSTDICDETGQLQITGLPAGQTVVADSVEGRSYGLVSGQRVRQRGIVATPSGAPWHGTLLRPGCWELIAQSEPGITYTVSVDTIGRPA
;
A
#
# COMPACT_ATOMS: atom_id res chain seq x y z
N MET A 1 -11.95 6.63 10.80
CA MET A 1 -12.06 6.99 9.37
C MET A 1 -12.96 8.21 9.16
N PHE A 2 -12.49 9.19 8.39
CA PHE A 2 -13.26 10.33 7.89
C PHE A 2 -14.09 9.94 6.66
N ARG A 3 -15.41 10.14 6.75
CA ARG A 3 -16.39 9.74 5.72
C ARG A 3 -16.42 10.66 4.50
N GLY A 4 -15.82 11.84 4.58
CA GLY A 4 -15.97 12.86 3.55
C GLY A 4 -15.20 12.62 2.26
N TRP A 5 -14.28 11.65 2.23
CA TRP A 5 -13.59 11.28 1.01
C TRP A 5 -13.15 9.82 0.97
N LEU A 6 -13.47 9.15 -0.14
CA LEU A 6 -13.09 7.76 -0.41
C LEU A 6 -12.76 7.57 -1.90
N ALA A 7 -11.63 6.94 -2.18
CA ALA A 7 -11.22 6.56 -3.53
C ALA A 7 -10.84 5.08 -3.61
N LEU A 8 -11.27 4.40 -4.68
CA LEU A 8 -10.99 2.99 -4.94
C LEU A 8 -10.16 2.85 -6.22
N GLY A 9 -8.91 2.45 -6.08
CA GLY A 9 -7.88 2.67 -7.08
C GLY A 9 -7.71 4.17 -7.33
N ASP A 10 -7.70 4.57 -8.59
CA ASP A 10 -7.60 5.97 -8.99
C ASP A 10 -8.97 6.65 -9.18
N ARG A 11 -10.04 6.07 -8.61
CA ARG A 11 -11.43 6.52 -8.82
C ARG A 11 -12.04 7.04 -7.54
N GLU A 12 -12.40 8.32 -7.52
CA GLU A 12 -13.26 8.88 -6.47
C GLU A 12 -14.61 8.16 -6.46
N ILE A 13 -15.00 7.65 -5.28
CA ILE A 13 -16.32 7.04 -5.06
C ILE A 13 -17.24 7.98 -4.29
N ALA A 14 -16.68 8.70 -3.30
CA ALA A 14 -17.42 9.65 -2.49
C ALA A 14 -16.55 10.86 -2.15
N ASN A 15 -17.15 12.05 -2.20
CA ASN A 15 -16.53 13.33 -1.90
C ASN A 15 -17.61 14.30 -1.39
N SER A 16 -17.72 14.42 -0.07
CA SER A 16 -18.72 15.27 0.59
C SER A 16 -18.54 16.74 0.22
N SER A 17 -17.30 17.25 0.15
CA SER A 17 -17.02 18.64 -0.22
C SER A 17 -17.52 18.98 -1.62
N ARG A 18 -17.43 18.04 -2.57
CA ARG A 18 -17.99 18.19 -3.91
C ARG A 18 -19.52 18.20 -3.88
N VAL A 19 -20.12 17.26 -3.12
CA VAL A 19 -21.58 17.21 -2.95
C VAL A 19 -22.10 18.51 -2.35
N VAL A 20 -21.50 19.03 -1.28
CA VAL A 20 -21.86 20.33 -0.67
C VAL A 20 -21.72 21.46 -1.67
N ALA A 21 -20.60 21.54 -2.39
CA ALA A 21 -20.37 22.61 -3.36
C ALA A 21 -21.38 22.60 -4.52
N LEU A 22 -21.82 21.42 -4.98
CA LEU A 22 -22.86 21.28 -6.00
C LEU A 22 -24.28 21.49 -5.44
N ALA A 23 -24.47 21.24 -4.15
CA ALA A 23 -25.74 21.40 -3.44
C ALA A 23 -25.98 22.82 -2.84
N ASP A 24 -24.97 23.71 -2.82
CA ASP A 24 -25.05 25.12 -2.37
C ASP A 24 -25.24 25.32 -0.83
N PRO A 25 -24.75 26.41 -0.18
CA PRO A 25 -24.71 26.58 1.28
C PRO A 25 -26.05 26.71 2.02
N ALA A 26 -27.18 26.77 1.31
CA ALA A 26 -28.50 26.87 1.93
C ALA A 26 -28.96 25.56 2.61
N GLY A 27 -28.14 24.50 2.58
CA GLY A 27 -28.47 23.15 3.06
C GLY A 27 -27.60 22.58 4.19
N LEU A 28 -26.79 23.37 4.92
CA LEU A 28 -25.97 22.85 6.03
C LEU A 28 -26.74 22.89 7.38
N PRO A 29 -27.01 21.75 8.07
CA PRO A 29 -27.87 21.70 9.25
C PRO A 29 -27.15 21.62 10.61
N ALA A 30 -27.93 21.71 11.69
CA ALA A 30 -27.49 21.78 13.08
C ALA A 30 -27.72 20.49 13.91
N THR A 31 -28.55 19.52 13.48
CA THR A 31 -28.81 18.26 14.22
C THR A 31 -29.22 17.05 13.36
N ASP A 32 -29.04 15.83 13.90
CA ASP A 32 -29.24 14.52 13.22
C ASP A 32 -30.69 14.14 12.89
N THR A 33 -31.68 14.69 13.61
CA THR A 33 -33.10 14.30 13.48
C THR A 33 -33.85 14.95 12.33
N GLU A 34 -33.32 16.03 11.76
CA GLU A 34 -34.04 16.86 10.77
C GLU A 34 -33.79 16.43 9.32
N GLY A 35 -32.76 15.59 9.09
CA GLY A 35 -32.29 15.25 7.74
C GLY A 35 -33.24 14.44 6.87
N PHE A 36 -34.05 13.58 7.50
CA PHE A 36 -35.07 12.77 6.84
C PHE A 36 -36.49 13.35 6.96
N ALA A 37 -36.66 14.48 7.67
CA ALA A 37 -37.96 15.07 7.98
C ALA A 37 -38.25 16.39 7.23
N ALA A 38 -37.28 16.98 6.54
CA ALA A 38 -37.45 18.29 5.89
C ALA A 38 -38.34 18.21 4.63
N GLU A 39 -39.40 19.03 4.60
CA GLU A 39 -40.23 19.30 3.42
C GLU A 39 -39.38 19.95 2.31
N ALA A 40 -39.10 19.21 1.24
CA ALA A 40 -38.29 19.66 0.13
C ALA A 40 -39.13 20.17 -1.06
N CYS A 41 -38.88 21.40 -1.51
CA CYS A 41 -38.98 21.79 -2.93
C CYS A 41 -38.26 23.11 -3.27
N ALA A 42 -37.50 23.06 -4.37
CA ALA A 42 -36.88 24.09 -5.21
C ALA A 42 -35.57 24.81 -4.77
N PRO A 43 -34.48 24.73 -5.59
CA PRO A 43 -34.17 23.74 -6.64
C PRO A 43 -33.11 22.75 -6.13
N CYS A 44 -33.44 21.48 -5.89
CA CYS A 44 -32.54 20.38 -5.43
C CYS A 44 -31.73 20.56 -4.13
N ARG A 45 -31.72 21.76 -3.53
CA ARG A 45 -30.66 22.26 -2.63
C ARG A 45 -30.94 22.13 -1.14
N ASN A 46 -32.06 21.49 -0.75
CA ASN A 46 -32.51 21.48 0.64
C ASN A 46 -32.55 20.04 1.20
N LEU A 47 -31.45 19.29 1.05
CA LEU A 47 -31.25 18.09 1.87
C LEU A 47 -30.56 18.53 3.15
N ALA A 48 -31.18 18.24 4.29
CA ALA A 48 -30.50 18.31 5.56
C ALA A 48 -29.71 16.99 5.75
N VAL A 49 -28.38 17.06 5.76
CA VAL A 49 -27.54 15.93 6.17
C VAL A 49 -27.07 16.19 7.60
N GLY A 50 -27.51 15.38 8.56
CA GLY A 50 -27.38 15.64 10.01
C GLY A 50 -26.00 16.04 10.54
N ARG A 51 -24.93 15.66 9.83
CA ARG A 51 -23.55 16.10 10.09
C ARG A 51 -22.88 16.51 8.78
N ASP A 52 -22.27 17.69 8.76
CA ASP A 52 -21.39 18.12 7.68
C ASP A 52 -20.02 17.44 7.81
N ASP A 53 -19.77 16.46 6.93
CA ASP A 53 -18.46 15.80 6.80
C ASP A 53 -17.67 16.41 5.63
N SER A 54 -17.96 17.63 5.19
CA SER A 54 -17.15 18.33 4.20
C SER A 54 -15.93 18.97 4.82
N TRP A 55 -14.83 18.96 4.06
CA TRP A 55 -13.60 19.66 4.43
C TRP A 55 -13.24 20.67 3.33
N PRO A 56 -13.20 21.98 3.63
CA PRO A 56 -12.87 23.01 2.64
C PRO A 56 -11.49 22.82 1.99
N GLY A 57 -10.54 22.22 2.71
CA GLY A 57 -9.19 21.94 2.21
C GLY A 57 -9.10 20.76 1.24
N LEU A 58 -10.13 19.92 1.14
CA LEU A 58 -10.09 18.66 0.38
C LEU A 58 -9.74 18.88 -1.09
N ARG A 59 -10.34 19.88 -1.72
CA ARG A 59 -10.06 20.22 -3.12
C ARG A 59 -8.58 20.55 -3.34
N ALA A 60 -8.01 21.37 -2.46
CA ALA A 60 -6.62 21.79 -2.57
C ALA A 60 -5.67 20.61 -2.33
N TYR A 61 -5.98 19.77 -1.34
CA TYR A 61 -5.23 18.56 -1.02
C TYR A 61 -5.22 17.54 -2.18
N LEU A 62 -6.36 17.32 -2.84
CA LEU A 62 -6.44 16.42 -4.01
C LEU A 62 -5.96 17.06 -5.32
N ALA A 63 -5.58 18.34 -5.30
CA ALA A 63 -5.28 19.14 -6.49
C ALA A 63 -6.42 19.15 -7.53
N ASP A 64 -7.66 19.12 -7.05
CA ASP A 64 -8.86 19.01 -7.88
C ASP A 64 -9.28 20.35 -8.50
N PRO A 65 -9.99 20.33 -9.66
CA PRO A 65 -10.66 21.51 -10.19
C PRO A 65 -11.77 22.01 -9.25
N PRO A 66 -12.28 23.25 -9.46
CA PRO A 66 -13.37 23.80 -8.66
C PRO A 66 -14.61 22.89 -8.62
N TYR A 67 -15.05 22.54 -7.41
CA TYR A 67 -16.19 21.63 -7.22
C TYR A 67 -17.56 22.22 -7.57
N THR A 68 -17.65 23.53 -7.79
CA THR A 68 -18.89 24.21 -8.21
C THR A 68 -19.26 23.92 -9.66
N ASP A 69 -18.32 23.43 -10.47
CA ASP A 69 -18.56 23.06 -11.86
C ASP A 69 -18.80 21.55 -11.98
N ILE A 70 -20.06 21.16 -12.20
CA ILE A 70 -20.45 19.76 -12.36
C ILE A 70 -19.79 19.06 -13.55
N THR A 71 -19.33 19.81 -14.56
CA THR A 71 -18.67 19.21 -15.72
C THR A 71 -17.30 18.61 -15.38
N THR A 72 -16.76 18.97 -14.22
CA THR A 72 -15.52 18.42 -13.67
C THR A 72 -15.73 17.17 -12.81
N ALA A 73 -16.99 16.78 -12.58
CA ALA A 73 -17.31 15.64 -11.71
C ALA A 73 -17.05 14.30 -12.41
N PRO A 74 -16.59 13.26 -11.69
CA PRO A 74 -16.19 11.97 -12.27
C PRO A 74 -17.35 11.13 -12.83
N TRP A 75 -18.60 11.54 -12.59
CA TRP A 75 -19.80 10.90 -13.13
C TRP A 75 -20.42 11.63 -14.31
N TYR A 76 -19.93 12.83 -14.64
CA TYR A 76 -20.48 13.65 -15.71
C TYR A 76 -20.07 13.09 -17.06
N ASP A 77 -21.06 12.77 -17.90
CA ASP A 77 -20.86 12.20 -19.23
C ASP A 77 -21.45 13.08 -20.35
N GLY A 78 -21.80 14.33 -20.02
CA GLY A 78 -22.43 15.27 -20.93
C GLY A 78 -23.94 15.14 -21.03
N THR A 79 -24.55 14.10 -20.43
CA THR A 79 -26.01 13.94 -20.43
C THR A 79 -26.69 14.76 -19.35
N ASP A 80 -27.96 15.13 -19.59
CA ASP A 80 -28.80 15.75 -18.56
C ASP A 80 -28.94 14.87 -17.32
N THR A 81 -28.93 13.54 -17.49
CA THR A 81 -29.05 12.60 -16.37
C THR A 81 -27.84 12.65 -15.44
N SER A 82 -26.64 12.80 -16.00
CA SER A 82 -25.42 12.99 -15.23
C SER A 82 -25.33 14.36 -14.56
N ARG A 83 -25.89 15.40 -15.20
CA ARG A 83 -25.99 16.76 -14.65
C ARG A 83 -26.93 16.83 -13.45
N GLU A 84 -27.92 15.94 -13.40
CA GLU A 84 -28.87 15.86 -12.29
C GLU A 84 -28.34 15.05 -11.10
N PHE A 85 -27.17 14.41 -11.20
CA PHE A 85 -26.57 13.66 -10.10
C PHE A 85 -25.55 14.55 -9.35
N LEU A 86 -25.69 14.65 -8.03
CA LEU A 86 -24.85 15.52 -7.18
C LEU A 86 -23.68 14.78 -6.54
N GLY A 87 -23.78 13.46 -6.38
CA GLY A 87 -22.70 12.61 -5.89
C GLY A 87 -23.15 11.60 -4.84
N VAL A 88 -22.17 10.94 -4.23
CA VAL A 88 -22.35 9.94 -3.17
C VAL A 88 -21.86 10.53 -1.85
N TRP A 89 -22.71 10.48 -0.84
CA TRP A 89 -22.40 10.91 0.53
C TRP A 89 -22.33 9.69 1.45
N VAL A 90 -21.18 9.42 2.07
CA VAL A 90 -21.08 8.29 3.01
C VAL A 90 -21.61 8.68 4.39
N MET A 91 -22.61 7.94 4.86
CA MET A 91 -23.26 8.14 6.15
C MET A 91 -22.61 7.31 7.24
N SER A 92 -22.18 6.08 6.94
CA SER A 92 -21.38 5.27 7.85
C SER A 92 -20.39 4.42 7.08
N ALA A 93 -19.26 4.17 7.71
CA ALA A 93 -18.23 3.27 7.22
C ALA A 93 -17.67 2.51 8.43
N ASP A 94 -17.94 1.22 8.49
CA ASP A 94 -17.59 0.35 9.60
C ASP A 94 -16.49 -0.64 9.19
N GLY A 95 -15.75 -1.15 10.18
CA GLY A 95 -14.67 -2.11 9.95
C GLY A 95 -13.30 -1.48 9.71
N PHE A 96 -13.13 -0.16 9.92
CA PHE A 96 -11.85 0.54 9.79
C PHE A 96 -11.00 0.57 11.07
N ASP A 97 -11.53 0.04 12.18
CA ASP A 97 -10.89 0.08 13.50
C ASP A 97 -9.89 -1.08 13.71
N GLY A 98 -9.90 -1.72 14.89
CA GLY A 98 -8.94 -2.77 15.26
C GLY A 98 -8.82 -3.91 14.23
N ILE A 99 -7.61 -4.45 14.12
CA ILE A 99 -7.30 -5.57 13.21
C ILE A 99 -8.07 -6.82 13.68
N PRO A 100 -8.80 -7.52 12.79
CA PRO A 100 -9.48 -8.76 13.17
C PRO A 100 -8.47 -9.87 13.51
N VAL A 101 -8.35 -10.19 14.80
CA VAL A 101 -7.49 -11.28 15.30
C VAL A 101 -8.31 -12.54 15.57
N SER A 102 -7.87 -13.67 15.06
CA SER A 102 -8.43 -14.99 15.34
C SER A 102 -7.40 -15.86 16.06
N ARG A 103 -7.82 -16.52 17.15
CA ARG A 103 -6.98 -17.44 17.92
C ARG A 103 -7.84 -18.54 18.53
N ASP A 104 -7.44 -19.79 18.32
CA ASP A 104 -8.12 -20.92 18.96
C ASP A 104 -7.62 -21.04 20.40
N ILE A 105 -8.55 -21.20 21.33
CA ILE A 105 -8.25 -21.42 22.75
C ILE A 105 -8.73 -22.82 23.11
N SER A 106 -7.80 -23.63 23.61
CA SER A 106 -8.08 -24.97 24.13
C SER A 106 -7.96 -24.98 25.65
N ASP A 107 -8.81 -25.74 26.32
CA ASP A 107 -8.74 -25.88 27.77
C ASP A 107 -7.48 -26.63 28.16
N ALA A 108 -6.79 -26.14 29.19
CA ALA A 108 -5.68 -26.87 29.78
C ALA A 108 -6.24 -28.06 30.60
N VAL A 109 -5.43 -29.10 30.78
CA VAL A 109 -5.76 -30.24 31.66
C VAL A 109 -5.91 -29.79 33.13
N CYS A 110 -5.36 -28.63 33.49
CA CYS A 110 -5.49 -27.98 34.79
C CYS A 110 -6.25 -26.65 34.64
N SER A 111 -6.15 -25.75 35.61
CA SER A 111 -6.75 -24.41 35.50
C SER A 111 -6.10 -23.58 34.38
N GLY A 112 -6.93 -23.04 33.49
CA GLY A 112 -6.51 -22.12 32.42
C GLY A 112 -6.77 -22.67 31.01
N GLY A 113 -6.24 -21.98 30.01
CA GLY A 113 -6.33 -22.37 28.60
C GLY A 113 -4.99 -22.20 27.89
N VAL A 114 -4.72 -23.05 26.92
CA VAL A 114 -3.59 -22.93 26.00
C VAL A 114 -4.13 -22.39 24.69
N ALA A 115 -3.60 -21.24 24.27
CA ALA A 115 -4.07 -20.55 23.09
C ALA A 115 -3.06 -20.70 21.94
N SER A 116 -3.57 -21.02 20.75
CA SER A 116 -2.79 -21.34 19.55
C SER A 116 -2.10 -20.12 18.94
N VAL A 117 -1.43 -20.28 17.79
CA VAL A 117 -0.84 -19.15 17.07
C VAL A 117 -1.97 -18.22 16.58
N HIS A 118 -1.84 -16.92 16.84
CA HIS A 118 -2.81 -15.94 16.36
C HIS A 118 -2.72 -15.80 14.83
N ARG A 119 -3.82 -15.39 14.21
CA ARG A 119 -3.89 -15.09 12.78
C ARG A 119 -4.65 -13.78 12.60
N ASP A 120 -4.06 -12.87 11.85
CA ASP A 120 -4.75 -11.67 11.42
C ASP A 120 -5.56 -12.03 10.18
N SER A 121 -6.87 -11.90 10.29
CA SER A 121 -7.82 -12.31 9.24
C SER A 121 -8.14 -11.14 8.32
N TYR A 122 -8.87 -11.41 7.23
CA TYR A 122 -9.39 -10.37 6.35
C TYR A 122 -10.33 -9.43 7.11
N ARG A 123 -10.51 -8.23 6.57
CA ARG A 123 -11.35 -7.18 7.16
C ARG A 123 -12.55 -6.89 6.28
N THR A 124 -13.74 -6.98 6.85
CA THR A 124 -14.98 -6.57 6.18
C THR A 124 -15.23 -5.09 6.41
N LEU A 125 -15.43 -4.35 5.33
CA LEU A 125 -15.70 -2.91 5.31
C LEU A 125 -17.14 -2.71 4.84
N SER A 126 -17.99 -2.22 5.74
CA SER A 126 -19.41 -2.02 5.47
C SER A 126 -19.70 -0.53 5.30
N PHE A 127 -20.42 -0.16 4.25
CA PHE A 127 -20.73 1.23 3.95
C PHE A 127 -22.23 1.45 3.85
N SER A 128 -22.73 2.50 4.49
CA SER A 128 -24.05 3.09 4.22
C SER A 128 -23.83 4.46 3.58
N ALA A 129 -24.41 4.70 2.42
CA ALA A 129 -24.24 5.96 1.69
C ALA A 129 -25.58 6.47 1.12
N LEU A 130 -25.66 7.78 0.87
CA LEU A 130 -26.72 8.41 0.11
C LEU A 130 -26.25 8.64 -1.31
N VAL A 131 -27.02 8.14 -2.27
CA VAL A 131 -26.91 8.52 -3.68
C VAL A 131 -27.88 9.67 -3.91
N TRP A 132 -27.35 10.86 -4.17
CA TRP A 132 -28.15 12.08 -4.22
C TRP A 132 -28.24 12.63 -5.64
N GLY A 133 -29.47 12.69 -6.17
CA GLY A 133 -29.78 13.44 -7.38
C GLY A 133 -30.79 14.56 -7.14
N CYS A 134 -30.80 15.53 -8.05
CA CYS A 134 -31.88 16.50 -8.24
C CYS A 134 -33.22 15.85 -8.59
N THR A 135 -33.15 14.74 -9.33
CA THR A 135 -34.31 14.02 -9.86
C THR A 135 -34.12 12.52 -9.64
N HIS A 136 -35.20 11.74 -9.77
CA HIS A 136 -35.10 10.28 -9.79
C HIS A 136 -34.14 9.77 -10.88
N ARG A 137 -34.13 10.42 -12.04
CA ARG A 137 -33.28 10.05 -13.17
C ARG A 137 -31.80 10.25 -12.83
N GLY A 138 -31.45 11.37 -12.19
CA GLY A 138 -30.11 11.63 -11.65
C GLY A 138 -29.72 10.62 -10.57
N ALA A 139 -30.61 10.31 -9.64
CA ALA A 139 -30.36 9.32 -8.59
C ALA A 139 -30.09 7.92 -9.16
N ARG A 140 -30.86 7.50 -10.17
CA ARG A 140 -30.66 6.22 -10.86
C ARG A 140 -29.37 6.20 -11.68
N HIS A 141 -28.98 7.33 -12.28
CA HIS A 141 -27.68 7.49 -12.91
C HIS A 141 -26.56 7.28 -11.90
N GLY A 142 -26.62 7.98 -10.76
CA GLY A 142 -25.67 7.85 -9.66
C GLY A 142 -25.53 6.42 -9.13
N LEU A 143 -26.64 5.71 -8.93
CA LEU A 143 -26.61 4.32 -8.48
C LEU A 143 -25.92 3.39 -9.48
N ARG A 144 -26.14 3.59 -10.79
CA ARG A 144 -25.47 2.84 -11.85
C ARG A 144 -23.98 3.18 -11.92
N TRP A 145 -23.65 4.46 -11.81
CA TRP A 145 -22.27 4.94 -11.77
C TRP A 145 -21.51 4.35 -10.58
N LEU A 146 -22.06 4.43 -9.37
CA LEU A 146 -21.46 3.87 -8.15
C LEU A 146 -21.19 2.38 -8.29
N ASN A 147 -22.18 1.60 -8.72
CA ASN A 147 -22.00 0.17 -8.98
C ASN A 147 -20.98 -0.12 -10.09
N CYS A 148 -20.81 0.78 -11.06
CA CYS A 148 -19.75 0.67 -12.07
C CYS A 148 -18.36 0.89 -11.46
N GLN A 149 -18.20 1.90 -10.59
CA GLN A 149 -16.94 2.14 -9.88
C GLN A 149 -16.58 0.97 -8.97
N LEU A 150 -17.52 0.48 -8.17
CA LEU A 150 -17.33 -0.64 -7.25
C LEU A 150 -16.94 -1.94 -7.98
N ARG A 151 -17.42 -2.16 -9.23
CA ARG A 151 -17.04 -3.33 -10.03
C ARG A 151 -15.55 -3.39 -10.38
N ALA A 152 -14.79 -2.30 -10.27
CA ALA A 152 -13.34 -2.32 -10.39
C ALA A 152 -12.71 -3.28 -9.36
N ALA A 153 -13.30 -3.34 -8.16
CA ALA A 153 -12.89 -4.25 -7.09
C ALA A 153 -13.34 -5.72 -7.29
N ARG A 154 -13.65 -6.14 -8.53
CA ARG A 154 -13.65 -7.58 -8.87
C ARG A 154 -12.24 -8.16 -8.91
N ALA A 155 -11.25 -7.31 -9.17
CA ALA A 155 -9.85 -7.59 -8.94
C ALA A 155 -9.38 -6.81 -7.70
N PRO A 156 -8.34 -7.24 -6.98
CA PRO A 156 -7.82 -6.52 -5.82
C PRO A 156 -7.49 -5.05 -6.16
N GLN A 157 -8.05 -4.11 -5.41
CA GLN A 157 -7.80 -2.66 -5.54
C GLN A 157 -7.20 -2.09 -4.25
N ILE A 158 -6.84 -0.82 -4.28
CA ILE A 158 -6.43 -0.05 -3.10
C ILE A 158 -7.57 0.91 -2.75
N LEU A 159 -8.05 0.91 -1.52
CA LEU A 159 -9.02 1.89 -1.03
C LEU A 159 -8.26 2.97 -0.24
N ARG A 160 -8.28 4.21 -0.71
CA ARG A 160 -7.68 5.38 -0.07
C ARG A 160 -8.74 6.20 0.65
N TYR A 161 -8.40 6.70 1.84
CA TYR A 161 -9.26 7.50 2.70
C TYR A 161 -8.42 8.33 3.68
N LEU A 162 -9.05 9.26 4.42
CA LEU A 162 -8.40 9.94 5.54
C LEU A 162 -8.87 9.30 6.85
N ASP A 163 -7.96 9.05 7.79
CA ASP A 163 -8.29 8.37 9.04
C ASP A 163 -9.17 9.21 9.97
N ALA A 164 -8.95 10.53 9.98
CA ALA A 164 -9.71 11.50 10.76
C ALA A 164 -10.04 12.74 9.93
N HIS A 165 -11.01 13.53 10.40
CA HIS A 165 -11.37 14.80 9.80
C HIS A 165 -10.22 15.81 10.06
N PRO A 166 -9.64 16.47 9.03
CA PRO A 166 -8.53 17.41 9.23
C PRO A 166 -8.90 18.71 9.98
N GLU A 167 -10.19 18.94 10.16
CA GLU A 167 -10.77 20.15 10.75
C GLU A 167 -10.33 21.40 9.98
N GLN A 168 -9.66 22.32 10.66
CA GLN A 168 -9.10 23.55 10.11
C GLN A 168 -7.62 23.39 9.70
N PHE A 169 -7.07 22.17 9.82
CA PHE A 169 -5.66 21.87 9.59
C PHE A 169 -5.44 21.12 8.26
N THR A 170 -4.19 20.73 8.04
CA THR A 170 -3.75 19.91 6.91
C THR A 170 -4.14 18.43 7.09
N ALA A 171 -4.27 17.70 5.98
CA ALA A 171 -4.48 16.25 5.99
C ALA A 171 -3.17 15.44 6.09
N ASP A 172 -2.03 16.11 6.29
CA ASP A 172 -0.73 15.46 6.43
C ASP A 172 -0.76 14.41 7.52
N GLY A 173 -0.28 13.20 7.20
CA GLY A 173 -0.27 12.07 8.12
C GLY A 173 -1.64 11.42 8.39
N LEU A 174 -2.75 11.93 7.82
CA LEU A 174 -4.09 11.34 7.97
C LEU A 174 -4.43 10.35 6.86
N GLU A 175 -3.76 10.40 5.71
CA GLU A 175 -4.05 9.48 4.61
C GLU A 175 -3.74 8.03 4.99
N ARG A 176 -4.71 7.15 4.70
CA ARG A 176 -4.59 5.70 4.87
C ARG A 176 -5.02 4.99 3.61
N SER A 177 -4.48 3.80 3.42
CA SER A 177 -4.81 2.91 2.32
C SER A 177 -5.05 1.48 2.80
N MET A 178 -6.21 0.91 2.48
CA MET A 178 -6.45 -0.52 2.58
C MET A 178 -6.05 -1.17 1.26
N ARG A 179 -5.27 -2.24 1.32
CA ARG A 179 -4.80 -2.95 0.13
C ARG A 179 -5.60 -4.23 -0.12
N GLN A 180 -5.52 -4.70 -1.35
CA GLN A 180 -6.21 -5.91 -1.81
C GLN A 180 -7.72 -5.90 -1.50
N VAL A 181 -8.36 -4.76 -1.71
CA VAL A 181 -9.79 -4.56 -1.46
C VAL A 181 -10.60 -5.13 -2.62
N VAL A 182 -11.56 -5.99 -2.30
CA VAL A 182 -12.45 -6.65 -3.25
C VAL A 182 -13.92 -6.38 -2.91
N LEU A 183 -14.77 -6.35 -3.93
CA LEU A 183 -16.22 -6.16 -3.78
C LEU A 183 -16.89 -7.49 -3.41
N THR A 184 -17.51 -7.56 -2.23
CA THR A 184 -18.29 -8.72 -1.78
C THR A 184 -19.78 -8.51 -1.93
N GLN A 185 -20.28 -7.29 -1.69
CA GLN A 185 -21.69 -6.94 -1.92
C GLN A 185 -21.80 -5.63 -2.71
N PRO A 186 -22.54 -5.62 -3.84
CA PRO A 186 -22.77 -4.39 -4.61
C PRO A 186 -23.66 -3.40 -3.84
N ALA A 187 -23.75 -2.16 -4.32
CA ALA A 187 -24.64 -1.17 -3.73
C ALA A 187 -26.11 -1.51 -3.98
N VAL A 188 -26.82 -1.84 -2.90
CA VAL A 188 -28.25 -2.17 -2.87
C VAL A 188 -29.03 -1.06 -2.18
N VAL A 189 -30.14 -0.65 -2.77
CA VAL A 189 -31.04 0.36 -2.20
C VAL A 189 -31.79 -0.24 -1.00
N ARG A 190 -31.67 0.41 0.16
CA ARG A 190 -32.41 0.07 1.39
C ARG A 190 -33.60 0.98 1.63
N GLU A 191 -33.43 2.25 1.32
CA GLU A 191 -34.43 3.28 1.57
C GLU A 191 -34.44 4.25 0.40
N VAL A 192 -35.61 4.80 0.13
CA VAL A 192 -35.83 5.82 -0.91
C VAL A 192 -36.38 7.06 -0.23
N ALA A 193 -35.81 8.21 -0.55
CA ALA A 193 -36.18 9.48 0.07
C ALA A 193 -36.10 10.63 -0.94
N GLY A 194 -36.52 11.80 -0.50
CA GLY A 194 -36.47 13.03 -1.28
C GLY A 194 -37.76 13.27 -2.06
N LEU A 195 -38.28 14.48 -1.88
CA LEU A 195 -39.35 14.99 -2.72
C LEU A 195 -38.70 15.61 -3.97
N PRO A 196 -39.03 15.08 -5.16
CA PRO A 196 -38.53 15.63 -6.40
C PRO A 196 -39.20 17.00 -6.69
N ILE A 197 -38.64 17.77 -7.64
CA ILE A 197 -38.96 19.19 -7.87
C ILE A 197 -40.44 19.45 -8.25
N GLY A 198 -41.22 18.41 -8.53
CA GLY A 198 -42.66 18.55 -8.80
C GLY A 198 -43.49 17.30 -8.49
N ASN A 199 -44.82 17.46 -8.60
CA ASN A 199 -45.79 16.39 -8.42
C ASN A 199 -45.58 15.24 -9.42
N HIS A 200 -45.98 14.02 -9.04
CA HIS A 200 -45.92 12.80 -9.85
C HIS A 200 -44.51 12.33 -10.23
N GLN A 201 -43.50 12.71 -9.46
CA GLN A 201 -42.13 12.27 -9.65
C GLN A 201 -41.75 11.26 -8.54
N GLN A 202 -40.80 10.38 -8.84
CA GLN A 202 -40.29 9.40 -7.88
C GLN A 202 -39.15 9.98 -7.02
N ALA A 203 -38.79 9.27 -5.95
CA ALA A 203 -37.71 9.62 -5.03
C ALA A 203 -36.40 10.00 -5.77
N SER A 204 -35.78 11.10 -5.33
CA SER A 204 -34.54 11.67 -5.87
C SER A 204 -33.29 11.30 -5.07
N MET A 205 -33.46 10.52 -3.99
CA MET A 205 -32.36 10.03 -3.17
C MET A 205 -32.55 8.56 -2.82
N PHE A 206 -31.44 7.84 -2.77
CA PHE A 206 -31.41 6.44 -2.32
C PHE A 206 -30.39 6.28 -1.21
N ARG A 207 -30.82 5.69 -0.09
CA ARG A 207 -29.88 5.12 0.87
C ARG A 207 -29.47 3.76 0.36
N VAL A 208 -28.17 3.57 0.19
CA VAL A 208 -27.57 2.35 -0.32
C VAL A 208 -26.61 1.77 0.70
N GLU A 209 -26.52 0.45 0.70
CA GLU A 209 -25.52 -0.29 1.46
C GLU A 209 -24.68 -1.13 0.50
N PHE A 210 -23.38 -1.20 0.75
CA PHE A 210 -22.44 -2.08 0.05
C PHE A 210 -21.33 -2.55 0.97
N GLU A 211 -20.65 -3.62 0.57
CA GLU A 211 -19.60 -4.24 1.35
C GLU A 211 -18.36 -4.49 0.48
N LEU A 212 -17.22 -4.11 1.03
CA LEU A 212 -15.89 -4.44 0.50
C LEU A 212 -15.16 -5.32 1.52
N VAL A 213 -14.24 -6.16 1.07
CA VAL A 213 -13.34 -6.92 1.94
C VAL A 213 -11.90 -6.58 1.59
N ALA A 214 -11.11 -6.18 2.59
CA ALA A 214 -9.67 -6.04 2.46
C ALA A 214 -9.00 -7.36 2.84
N LEU A 215 -8.29 -7.97 1.90
CA LEU A 215 -7.53 -9.21 2.15
C LEU A 215 -6.24 -8.94 2.93
N ASP A 216 -5.72 -7.73 2.82
CA ASP A 216 -4.70 -7.18 3.71
C ASP A 216 -5.43 -6.35 4.79
N PRO A 217 -5.44 -6.77 6.07
CA PRO A 217 -6.25 -6.16 7.10
C PRO A 217 -5.66 -4.88 7.69
N TYR A 218 -4.45 -4.49 7.28
CA TYR A 218 -3.76 -3.35 7.87
C TYR A 218 -4.05 -2.05 7.10
N PRO A 219 -4.39 -0.96 7.79
CA PRO A 219 -4.44 0.37 7.19
C PRO A 219 -3.01 0.91 7.06
N TRP A 220 -2.56 1.10 5.82
CA TRP A 220 -1.21 1.57 5.51
C TRP A 220 -1.16 3.09 5.35
N THR A 221 -0.13 3.76 5.85
CA THR A 221 0.10 5.20 5.61
C THR A 221 0.49 5.48 4.17
N ALA A 222 0.60 6.76 3.81
CA ALA A 222 1.29 7.15 2.59
C ALA A 222 2.78 6.73 2.65
N ALA A 223 3.36 6.45 1.48
CA ALA A 223 4.77 6.12 1.37
C ALA A 223 5.64 7.37 1.51
N THR A 224 6.72 7.23 2.27
CA THR A 224 7.80 8.22 2.31
C THR A 224 9.04 7.62 1.67
N THR A 225 9.54 8.25 0.62
CA THR A 225 10.72 7.78 -0.12
C THR A 225 11.98 8.44 0.42
N HIS A 226 12.95 7.62 0.81
CA HIS A 226 14.25 8.04 1.31
C HIS A 226 15.32 7.67 0.28
N PRO A 227 15.92 8.63 -0.44
CA PRO A 227 17.07 8.35 -1.28
C PRO A 227 18.26 7.99 -0.38
N VAL A 228 18.86 6.81 -0.59
CA VAL A 228 19.98 6.34 0.23
C VAL A 228 21.26 7.02 -0.24
N THR A 229 21.84 7.81 0.65
CA THR A 229 23.21 8.32 0.52
C THR A 229 24.02 7.66 1.62
N TRP A 230 24.97 6.82 1.24
CA TRP A 230 25.74 6.02 2.21
C TRP A 230 26.51 6.91 3.19
N ASP A 231 26.30 6.69 4.48
CA ASP A 231 26.95 7.42 5.57
C ASP A 231 28.40 6.98 5.72
N THR A 232 28.63 5.66 5.60
CA THR A 232 29.96 5.05 5.61
C THR A 232 30.12 4.08 4.46
N GLN A 233 31.38 3.93 4.02
CA GLN A 233 31.79 2.98 3.00
C GLN A 233 33.17 2.44 3.38
N ASP A 234 33.24 1.16 3.69
CA ASP A 234 34.46 0.49 4.12
C ASP A 234 34.73 -0.74 3.24
N VAL A 235 35.93 -0.80 2.68
CA VAL A 235 36.39 -1.95 1.90
C VAL A 235 37.25 -2.82 2.80
N HIS A 236 36.80 -4.04 3.06
CA HIS A 236 37.49 -5.01 3.91
C HIS A 236 38.08 -6.14 3.08
N THR A 237 39.39 -6.34 3.15
CA THR A 237 40.03 -7.52 2.58
C THR A 237 39.60 -8.78 3.33
N ILE A 238 39.06 -9.79 2.64
CA ILE A 238 38.73 -11.09 3.23
C ILE A 238 40.02 -11.91 3.29
N GLU A 239 40.60 -12.05 4.47
CA GLU A 239 41.83 -12.84 4.64
C GLU A 239 41.58 -14.36 4.73
N TRP A 240 40.37 -14.85 5.00
CA TRP A 240 40.12 -16.29 5.22
C TRP A 240 38.75 -16.81 4.77
N ALA A 241 38.76 -17.86 3.94
CA ALA A 241 37.78 -18.95 3.95
C ALA A 241 38.50 -20.21 4.48
N HIS A 242 37.83 -20.98 5.33
CA HIS A 242 38.38 -22.02 6.23
C HIS A 242 39.55 -22.85 5.66
N ALA A 243 40.70 -22.81 6.36
CA ALA A 243 41.99 -23.35 5.94
C ALA A 243 42.44 -24.76 6.43
N PRO A 244 41.63 -25.70 7.00
CA PRO A 244 42.21 -26.96 7.46
C PRO A 244 42.77 -27.87 6.34
N ASP A 245 42.43 -27.64 5.07
CA ASP A 245 42.84 -28.53 3.96
C ASP A 245 43.98 -27.97 3.08
N CYS A 246 44.53 -26.79 3.40
CA CYS A 246 45.64 -26.21 2.63
C CYS A 246 46.98 -26.47 3.29
N VAL A 247 47.39 -27.74 3.38
CA VAL A 247 48.69 -28.09 3.95
C VAL A 247 49.82 -28.09 2.92
N ASP A 248 49.56 -28.24 1.61
CA ASP A 248 50.65 -28.35 0.60
C ASP A 248 50.27 -27.86 -0.82
N ALA A 249 49.65 -26.69 -0.98
CA ALA A 249 49.40 -26.14 -2.32
C ALA A 249 49.85 -24.67 -2.44
N THR A 250 50.70 -24.43 -3.42
CA THR A 250 51.17 -23.13 -3.89
C THR A 250 50.03 -22.13 -4.09
N CYS A 251 50.29 -20.83 -3.85
CA CYS A 251 49.35 -19.70 -3.99
C CYS A 251 48.79 -19.46 -5.42
N GLU A 252 48.85 -20.44 -6.30
CA GLU A 252 48.07 -20.46 -7.53
C GLU A 252 46.70 -21.05 -7.22
N LEU A 253 45.75 -20.20 -6.86
CA LEU A 253 44.34 -20.58 -6.82
C LEU A 253 43.92 -21.02 -8.23
N PRO A 254 43.30 -22.20 -8.42
CA PRO A 254 42.72 -22.54 -9.71
C PRO A 254 41.60 -21.55 -10.03
N VAL A 255 41.69 -20.90 -11.19
CA VAL A 255 40.61 -20.08 -11.73
C VAL A 255 39.41 -20.98 -11.99
N LEU A 256 38.45 -20.99 -11.07
CA LEU A 256 37.24 -21.82 -11.19
C LEU A 256 36.17 -21.19 -12.11
N LEU A 257 36.36 -19.94 -12.55
CA LEU A 257 35.50 -19.25 -13.51
C LEU A 257 36.34 -18.43 -14.48
N SER A 258 36.59 -18.99 -15.66
CA SER A 258 37.14 -18.28 -16.81
C SER A 258 36.00 -17.68 -17.62
N THR A 259 36.10 -16.41 -18.02
CA THR A 259 35.23 -15.82 -19.06
C THR A 259 35.53 -16.39 -20.45
N GLN A 260 36.55 -17.26 -20.57
CA GLN A 260 36.93 -18.06 -21.73
C GLN A 260 37.05 -19.53 -21.33
N CYS A 261 35.94 -20.24 -21.10
CA CYS A 261 35.98 -21.70 -20.90
C CYS A 261 35.76 -22.43 -22.24
N PRO A 262 36.74 -23.22 -22.76
CA PRO A 262 36.39 -24.27 -23.71
C PRO A 262 35.53 -25.33 -22.99
N PRO A 263 34.48 -25.83 -23.63
CA PRO A 263 33.48 -26.68 -22.97
C PRO A 263 34.08 -28.01 -22.51
N GLN A 264 33.86 -28.33 -21.23
CA GLN A 264 34.08 -29.66 -20.68
C GLN A 264 32.92 -30.57 -21.09
N THR A 265 33.23 -31.78 -21.55
CA THR A 265 32.26 -32.82 -21.87
C THR A 265 31.46 -33.22 -20.63
N ILE A 266 30.13 -33.16 -20.74
CA ILE A 266 29.17 -33.37 -19.65
C ILE A 266 28.95 -34.89 -19.40
N ASP A 267 29.14 -35.34 -18.16
CA ASP A 267 28.61 -36.62 -17.64
C ASP A 267 27.09 -36.44 -17.38
N THR A 268 26.27 -37.30 -17.98
CA THR A 268 24.82 -37.17 -18.15
C THR A 268 23.98 -37.58 -16.93
N ARG A 269 24.51 -37.45 -15.71
CA ARG A 269 23.71 -37.65 -14.50
C ARG A 269 22.87 -36.40 -14.20
N PRO A 270 21.61 -36.55 -13.73
CA PRO A 270 20.66 -35.43 -13.62
C PRO A 270 21.18 -34.35 -12.68
N ALA A 271 21.52 -33.19 -13.24
CA ALA A 271 22.02 -32.05 -12.50
C ALA A 271 20.87 -31.38 -11.70
N PRO A 272 21.08 -31.04 -10.42
CA PRO A 272 20.15 -30.19 -9.68
C PRO A 272 20.11 -28.77 -10.30
N ILE A 273 18.97 -28.10 -10.12
CA ILE A 273 18.71 -26.73 -10.54
C ILE A 273 19.80 -25.81 -9.97
N PRO A 274 20.44 -24.92 -10.76
CA PRO A 274 21.45 -24.02 -10.23
C PRO A 274 20.82 -23.05 -9.24
N VAL A 275 21.14 -23.21 -7.97
CA VAL A 275 20.82 -22.25 -6.92
C VAL A 275 21.98 -21.25 -6.89
N CYS A 276 21.84 -20.11 -7.58
CA CYS A 276 22.82 -19.01 -7.51
C CYS A 276 22.76 -18.25 -6.17
N GLY A 277 22.52 -18.96 -5.05
CA GLY A 277 22.60 -18.46 -3.69
C GLY A 277 23.97 -18.72 -3.05
N GLY A 278 25.02 -18.76 -3.87
CA GLY A 278 26.40 -19.03 -3.42
C GLY A 278 27.12 -17.74 -3.02
N CYS A 279 27.95 -17.84 -1.99
CA CYS A 279 28.75 -16.77 -1.38
C CYS A 279 29.43 -15.85 -2.41
N LEU A 280 29.43 -14.54 -2.13
CA LEU A 280 30.23 -13.53 -2.83
C LEU A 280 31.72 -13.92 -2.74
N PRO A 281 32.39 -14.31 -3.84
CA PRO A 281 33.81 -14.61 -3.82
C PRO A 281 34.55 -13.31 -4.08
N VAL A 282 35.07 -12.69 -3.02
CA VAL A 282 35.83 -11.47 -3.20
C VAL A 282 37.00 -11.47 -2.25
N CYS A 283 38.20 -11.18 -2.75
CA CYS A 283 39.34 -10.88 -1.89
C CYS A 283 39.06 -9.65 -1.01
N GLU A 284 38.04 -8.83 -1.34
CA GLU A 284 37.65 -7.61 -0.66
C GLU A 284 36.13 -7.40 -0.70
N ILE A 285 35.47 -7.02 0.39
CA ILE A 285 34.03 -6.68 0.41
C ILE A 285 33.88 -5.17 0.62
N ASP A 286 33.08 -4.53 -0.22
CA ASP A 286 32.61 -3.15 -0.01
C ASP A 286 31.35 -3.18 0.84
N THR A 287 31.45 -2.68 2.08
CA THR A 287 30.33 -2.57 3.02
C THR A 287 29.91 -1.11 3.14
N ARG A 288 28.64 -0.84 2.89
CA ARG A 288 28.06 0.50 3.00
C ARG A 288 26.96 0.51 4.05
N THR A 289 26.90 1.59 4.83
CA THR A 289 25.91 1.74 5.90
C THR A 289 25.10 3.01 5.68
N TRP A 290 23.79 2.94 5.89
CA TRP A 290 22.91 4.09 5.89
C TRP A 290 21.90 4.02 7.05
N GLN A 291 21.69 5.13 7.74
CA GLN A 291 20.77 5.21 8.87
C GLN A 291 19.37 5.68 8.48
N LEU A 292 18.37 4.98 9.00
CA LEU A 292 16.95 5.32 8.95
C LEU A 292 16.46 5.58 10.38
N ASP A 293 15.99 6.79 10.63
CA ASP A 293 15.39 7.18 11.91
C ASP A 293 13.86 7.00 11.86
N LEU A 294 13.35 6.11 12.71
CA LEU A 294 11.92 5.86 12.92
C LEU A 294 11.51 6.19 14.37
N THR A 295 12.21 7.08 15.06
CA THR A 295 11.89 7.47 16.45
C THR A 295 10.60 8.28 16.57
N ASP A 296 10.17 8.96 15.51
CA ASP A 296 8.89 9.68 15.46
C ASP A 296 7.68 8.78 15.19
N VAL A 297 7.90 7.48 14.94
CA VAL A 297 6.83 6.51 14.73
C VAL A 297 6.26 6.06 16.08
N ALA A 298 4.94 5.93 16.18
CA ALA A 298 4.29 5.50 17.41
C ALA A 298 4.71 4.08 17.82
N ASP A 299 4.87 3.83 19.12
CA ASP A 299 5.37 2.56 19.69
C ASP A 299 4.59 1.30 19.25
N CYS A 300 3.31 1.46 18.88
CA CYS A 300 2.44 0.38 18.44
C CYS A 300 2.34 0.24 16.92
N ASP A 301 3.14 0.97 16.15
CA ASP A 301 3.17 0.89 14.71
C ASP A 301 4.39 0.09 14.22
N LEU A 302 4.25 -0.51 13.05
CA LEU A 302 5.32 -1.16 12.30
C LEU A 302 5.52 -0.42 10.98
N VAL A 303 6.75 -0.39 10.50
CA VAL A 303 7.10 0.25 9.23
C VAL A 303 7.56 -0.81 8.25
N ALA A 304 6.82 -0.98 7.15
CA ALA A 304 7.31 -1.74 6.01
C ALA A 304 8.40 -0.93 5.31
N ALA A 305 9.60 -1.51 5.22
CA ALA A 305 10.75 -0.92 4.55
C ALA A 305 10.97 -1.62 3.21
N SER A 306 10.47 -1.02 2.13
CA SER A 306 10.66 -1.53 0.77
C SER A 306 11.96 -0.99 0.20
N ILE A 307 12.78 -1.85 -0.40
CA ILE A 307 14.08 -1.47 -0.97
C ILE A 307 13.99 -1.48 -2.48
N GLN A 308 14.28 -0.35 -3.11
CA GLN A 308 14.46 -0.24 -4.56
C GLN A 308 15.93 -0.08 -4.88
N VAL A 309 16.43 -0.90 -5.81
CA VAL A 309 17.82 -0.90 -6.26
C VAL A 309 17.87 -0.74 -7.77
N THR A 310 18.65 0.22 -8.23
CA THR A 310 18.93 0.43 -9.65
C THR A 310 20.39 0.14 -9.91
N ALA A 311 20.68 -0.82 -10.79
CA ALA A 311 22.03 -1.13 -11.23
C ALA A 311 22.63 0.04 -12.02
N GLY A 312 23.94 0.24 -11.90
CA GLY A 312 24.70 1.16 -12.74
C GLY A 312 24.64 0.77 -14.22
N THR A 313 25.23 1.58 -15.09
CA THR A 313 25.08 1.43 -16.55
C THR A 313 26.08 0.47 -17.21
N VAL A 314 27.10 0.02 -16.47
CA VAL A 314 28.28 -0.64 -17.05
C VAL A 314 28.35 -2.13 -16.74
N SER A 315 27.90 -2.54 -15.55
CA SER A 315 28.02 -3.92 -15.09
C SER A 315 26.76 -4.37 -14.36
N ASP A 316 26.55 -5.68 -14.36
CA ASP A 316 25.53 -6.31 -13.55
C ASP A 316 25.84 -6.08 -12.05
N THR A 317 24.80 -5.96 -11.25
CA THR A 317 24.91 -5.66 -9.82
C THR A 317 24.50 -6.89 -9.00
N THR A 318 25.41 -7.35 -8.15
CA THR A 318 25.10 -8.30 -7.07
C THR A 318 25.37 -7.62 -5.74
N VAL A 319 24.35 -7.60 -4.87
CA VAL A 319 24.42 -6.90 -3.60
C VAL A 319 23.51 -7.59 -2.58
N ARG A 320 23.99 -7.67 -1.34
CA ARG A 320 23.24 -8.15 -0.18
C ARG A 320 22.87 -6.98 0.71
N PHE A 321 21.65 -6.98 1.23
CA PHE A 321 21.17 -6.03 2.21
C PHE A 321 20.64 -6.72 3.45
N TRP A 322 20.72 -6.04 4.58
CA TRP A 322 19.98 -6.38 5.80
C TRP A 322 19.86 -5.15 6.68
N TRP A 323 18.95 -5.24 7.65
CA TRP A 323 18.71 -4.21 8.65
C TRP A 323 19.25 -4.65 10.00
N ARG A 324 19.72 -3.71 10.80
CA ARG A 324 20.03 -3.90 12.22
C ARG A 324 19.75 -2.62 13.02
N PRO A 325 19.51 -2.68 14.33
CA PRO A 325 19.44 -1.48 15.16
C PRO A 325 20.75 -0.68 15.07
N CYS A 326 20.66 0.65 15.07
CA CYS A 326 21.84 1.51 14.98
C CYS A 326 22.87 1.19 16.07
N GLY A 327 24.13 1.04 15.69
CA GLY A 327 25.23 0.69 16.59
C GLY A 327 25.28 -0.77 17.06
N SER A 328 24.33 -1.62 16.67
CA SER A 328 24.43 -3.06 16.95
C SER A 328 25.48 -3.72 16.03
N THR A 329 26.23 -4.66 16.58
CA THR A 329 27.15 -5.54 15.83
C THR A 329 26.77 -7.01 15.96
N ASP A 330 25.69 -7.31 16.66
CA ASP A 330 25.24 -8.67 16.91
C ASP A 330 24.50 -9.23 15.70
N ILE A 331 24.95 -10.39 15.21
CA ILE A 331 24.31 -11.08 14.08
C ILE A 331 22.85 -11.46 14.36
N CYS A 332 22.49 -11.62 15.63
CA CYS A 332 21.13 -11.93 16.07
C CYS A 332 20.15 -10.76 15.87
N ASP A 333 20.66 -9.54 15.74
CA ASP A 333 19.84 -8.35 15.52
C ASP A 333 19.59 -8.08 14.02
N GLU A 334 20.22 -8.86 13.14
CA GLU A 334 20.01 -8.75 11.70
C GLU A 334 18.60 -9.20 11.31
N THR A 335 17.92 -8.39 10.49
CA THR A 335 16.61 -8.73 9.95
C THR A 335 16.48 -8.31 8.49
N GLY A 336 15.43 -8.79 7.82
CA GLY A 336 15.09 -8.37 6.46
C GLY A 336 16.16 -8.69 5.41
N GLN A 337 16.88 -9.80 5.58
CA GLN A 337 17.96 -10.18 4.66
C GLN A 337 17.46 -10.29 3.22
N LEU A 338 18.08 -9.52 2.33
CA LEU A 338 17.77 -9.43 0.92
C LEU A 338 19.05 -9.65 0.14
N GLN A 339 19.00 -10.45 -0.91
CA GLN A 339 20.06 -10.63 -1.88
C GLN A 339 19.52 -10.37 -3.27
N ILE A 340 20.20 -9.50 -3.99
CA ILE A 340 19.99 -9.24 -5.42
C ILE A 340 21.18 -9.86 -6.15
N THR A 341 20.91 -10.81 -7.04
CA THR A 341 21.94 -11.54 -7.79
C THR A 341 21.85 -11.20 -9.27
N GLY A 342 22.92 -10.63 -9.84
CA GLY A 342 23.05 -10.40 -11.27
C GLY A 342 21.97 -9.49 -11.86
N LEU A 343 21.63 -8.40 -11.17
CA LEU A 343 20.71 -7.40 -11.71
C LEU A 343 21.37 -6.73 -12.94
N PRO A 344 20.79 -6.84 -14.14
CA PRO A 344 21.45 -6.32 -15.33
C PRO A 344 21.66 -4.81 -15.29
N ALA A 345 22.74 -4.35 -15.93
CA ALA A 345 23.06 -2.93 -16.00
C ALA A 345 21.86 -2.06 -16.44
N GLY A 346 21.62 -0.96 -15.70
CA GLY A 346 20.53 -0.01 -15.93
C GLY A 346 19.13 -0.51 -15.57
N GLN A 347 18.98 -1.73 -15.03
CA GLN A 347 17.69 -2.26 -14.57
C GLN A 347 17.44 -1.89 -13.11
N THR A 348 16.15 -1.82 -12.76
CA THR A 348 15.69 -1.56 -11.39
C THR A 348 14.89 -2.75 -10.88
N VAL A 349 15.11 -3.10 -9.62
CA VAL A 349 14.31 -4.06 -8.88
C VAL A 349 13.80 -3.43 -7.60
N VAL A 350 12.57 -3.79 -7.22
CA VAL A 350 11.91 -3.36 -6.00
C VAL A 350 11.58 -4.59 -5.18
N ALA A 351 12.03 -4.61 -3.93
CA ALA A 351 11.62 -5.54 -2.89
C ALA A 351 10.51 -4.86 -2.07
N ASP A 352 9.25 -5.08 -2.43
CA ASP A 352 8.09 -4.43 -1.82
C ASP A 352 7.69 -5.18 -0.54
N SER A 353 7.96 -4.56 0.60
CA SER A 353 7.72 -5.13 1.93
C SER A 353 6.24 -5.12 2.33
N VAL A 354 5.41 -4.31 1.67
CA VAL A 354 3.97 -4.32 1.90
C VAL A 354 3.31 -5.48 1.17
N GLU A 355 3.64 -5.69 -0.11
CA GLU A 355 3.13 -6.85 -0.85
C GLU A 355 3.85 -8.16 -0.46
N GLY A 356 5.00 -8.06 0.22
CA GLY A 356 5.88 -9.20 0.54
C GLY A 356 6.43 -9.86 -0.72
N ARG A 357 6.62 -9.08 -1.80
CA ARG A 357 7.00 -9.57 -3.13
C ARG A 357 7.99 -8.63 -3.79
N SER A 358 8.86 -9.21 -4.61
CA SER A 358 9.77 -8.43 -5.45
C SER A 358 9.27 -8.35 -6.89
N TYR A 359 9.50 -7.22 -7.55
CA TYR A 359 9.28 -7.04 -8.98
C TYR A 359 10.37 -6.17 -9.60
N GLY A 360 10.58 -6.29 -10.90
CA GLY A 360 11.46 -5.42 -11.66
C GLY A 360 10.69 -4.29 -12.30
N LEU A 361 11.38 -3.21 -12.66
CA LEU A 361 10.85 -2.11 -13.44
C LEU A 361 11.56 -2.05 -14.78
N VAL A 362 10.82 -2.31 -15.87
CA VAL A 362 11.29 -2.15 -17.24
C VAL A 362 10.48 -1.04 -17.87
N SER A 363 11.11 0.08 -18.21
CA SER A 363 10.43 1.28 -18.74
C SER A 363 9.24 1.74 -17.87
N GLY A 364 9.39 1.65 -16.54
CA GLY A 364 8.34 2.00 -15.57
C GLY A 364 7.24 0.95 -15.39
N GLN A 365 7.26 -0.16 -16.14
CA GLN A 365 6.30 -1.24 -15.97
C GLN A 365 6.81 -2.33 -15.04
N ARG A 366 5.92 -2.82 -14.17
CA ARG A 366 6.20 -3.93 -13.26
C ARG A 366 6.34 -5.23 -14.06
N VAL A 367 7.49 -5.90 -13.93
CA VAL A 367 7.74 -7.21 -14.50
C VAL A 367 8.09 -8.22 -13.41
N ARG A 368 7.66 -9.46 -13.59
CA ARG A 368 7.99 -10.54 -12.64
C ARG A 368 9.45 -10.93 -12.82
N GLN A 369 10.22 -10.83 -11.74
CA GLN A 369 11.60 -11.31 -11.69
C GLN A 369 11.64 -12.74 -11.16
N ARG A 370 12.52 -13.57 -11.72
CA ARG A 370 12.78 -14.94 -11.24
C ARG A 370 14.28 -15.09 -10.99
N GLY A 371 14.65 -15.51 -9.78
CA GLY A 371 16.04 -15.82 -9.43
C GLY A 371 16.95 -14.63 -9.15
N ILE A 372 16.48 -13.39 -9.34
CA ILE A 372 17.27 -12.18 -9.02
C ILE A 372 17.16 -11.83 -7.54
N VAL A 373 15.96 -11.90 -6.95
CA VAL A 373 15.71 -11.53 -5.56
C VAL A 373 15.47 -12.78 -4.72
N ALA A 374 16.28 -12.95 -3.67
CA ALA A 374 16.18 -14.04 -2.71
C ALA A 374 16.77 -13.61 -1.36
N THR A 375 16.83 -14.52 -0.40
CA THR A 375 17.69 -14.39 0.78
C THR A 375 19.08 -14.98 0.49
N PRO A 376 20.09 -14.73 1.34
CA PRO A 376 21.42 -15.35 1.21
C PRO A 376 21.40 -16.89 1.24
N SER A 377 20.40 -17.49 1.88
CA SER A 377 20.21 -18.95 1.89
C SER A 377 19.60 -19.51 0.60
N GLY A 378 19.22 -18.64 -0.35
CA GLY A 378 18.44 -19.00 -1.53
C GLY A 378 16.94 -19.17 -1.26
N ALA A 379 16.48 -19.03 -0.01
CA ALA A 379 15.06 -19.01 0.30
C ALA A 379 14.36 -17.78 -0.32
N PRO A 380 13.05 -17.86 -0.63
CA PRO A 380 12.28 -16.70 -1.07
C PRO A 380 12.40 -15.54 -0.10
N TRP A 381 12.56 -14.33 -0.63
CA TRP A 381 12.54 -13.11 0.19
C TRP A 381 11.13 -12.84 0.71
N HIS A 382 11.05 -12.26 1.90
CA HIS A 382 9.82 -11.82 2.55
C HIS A 382 9.95 -10.36 2.97
N GLY A 383 8.82 -9.65 3.02
CA GLY A 383 8.79 -8.24 3.39
C GLY A 383 9.36 -7.96 4.78
N THR A 384 10.06 -6.84 4.90
CA THR A 384 10.69 -6.40 6.14
C THR A 384 9.80 -5.41 6.86
N LEU A 385 9.47 -5.72 8.12
CA LEU A 385 8.77 -4.82 9.05
C LEU A 385 9.73 -4.40 10.15
N LEU A 386 9.91 -3.09 10.30
CA LEU A 386 10.75 -2.47 11.31
C LEU A 386 9.88 -1.90 12.43
N ARG A 387 10.38 -1.98 13.66
CA ARG A 387 9.78 -1.31 14.82
C ARG A 387 10.26 0.15 14.91
N PRO A 388 9.58 1.00 15.68
CA PRO A 388 10.06 2.35 15.98
C PRO A 388 11.46 2.32 16.58
N GLY A 389 12.28 3.32 16.23
CA GLY A 389 13.67 3.42 16.63
C GLY A 389 14.65 3.67 15.47
N CYS A 390 15.94 3.62 15.76
CA CYS A 390 17.00 3.84 14.76
C CYS A 390 17.44 2.51 14.15
N TRP A 391 17.46 2.45 12.81
CA TRP A 391 17.89 1.30 12.03
C TRP A 391 19.02 1.66 11.06
N GLU A 392 19.95 0.73 10.88
CA GLU A 392 20.98 0.78 9.84
C GLU A 392 20.62 -0.21 8.73
N LEU A 393 20.57 0.29 7.49
CA LEU A 393 20.62 -0.52 6.28
C LEU A 393 22.08 -0.76 5.95
N ILE A 394 22.49 -2.03 5.98
CA ILE A 394 23.82 -2.45 5.53
C ILE A 394 23.70 -3.00 4.12
N ALA A 395 24.62 -2.61 3.24
CA ALA A 395 24.78 -3.18 1.91
C ALA A 395 26.18 -3.77 1.75
N GLN A 396 26.26 -4.98 1.20
CA GLN A 396 27.53 -5.63 0.84
C GLN A 396 27.56 -6.01 -0.62
N SER A 397 28.63 -5.61 -1.31
CA SER A 397 28.87 -5.91 -2.72
C SER A 397 30.36 -6.09 -3.00
N GLU A 398 30.67 -6.53 -4.23
CA GLU A 398 32.03 -6.43 -4.76
C GLU A 398 32.46 -4.94 -4.86
N PRO A 399 33.72 -4.61 -4.52
CA PRO A 399 34.24 -3.26 -4.65
C PRO A 399 34.14 -2.74 -6.08
N GLY A 400 33.78 -1.46 -6.22
CA GLY A 400 33.67 -0.79 -7.52
C GLY A 400 32.33 -0.99 -8.25
N ILE A 401 31.44 -1.85 -7.74
CA ILE A 401 30.08 -1.97 -8.28
C ILE A 401 29.30 -0.68 -8.00
N THR A 402 28.71 -0.13 -9.05
CA THR A 402 27.92 1.11 -8.99
C THR A 402 26.43 0.78 -9.03
N TYR A 403 25.67 1.28 -8.06
CA TYR A 403 24.22 1.14 -7.95
C TYR A 403 23.65 2.26 -7.09
N THR A 404 22.36 2.55 -7.26
CA THR A 404 21.62 3.47 -6.39
C THR A 404 20.54 2.72 -5.63
N VAL A 405 20.25 3.21 -4.42
CA VAL A 405 19.23 2.63 -3.54
C VAL A 405 18.28 3.72 -3.10
N SER A 406 17.00 3.39 -3.03
CA SER A 406 15.99 4.17 -2.32
C SER A 406 15.18 3.24 -1.43
N VAL A 407 14.81 3.74 -0.25
CA VAL A 407 13.98 3.01 0.71
C VAL A 407 12.64 3.71 0.80
N ASP A 408 11.56 2.99 0.52
CA ASP A 408 10.20 3.47 0.76
C ASP A 408 9.71 2.92 2.10
N THR A 409 9.36 3.82 3.01
CA THR A 409 8.79 3.47 4.32
C THR A 409 7.28 3.69 4.31
N ILE A 410 6.53 2.67 4.72
CA ILE A 410 5.08 2.70 4.83
C ILE A 410 4.68 2.16 6.20
N GLY A 411 4.06 2.99 7.03
CA GLY A 411 3.61 2.62 8.36
C GLY A 411 2.31 1.82 8.34
N ARG A 412 2.12 0.96 9.34
CA ARG A 412 0.86 0.32 9.70
C ARG A 412 0.76 0.15 11.23
N PRO A 413 -0.45 0.07 11.79
CA PRO A 413 -0.63 -0.43 13.16
C PRO A 413 -0.13 -1.88 13.29
N ALA A 414 0.46 -2.21 14.43
CA ALA A 414 0.98 -3.54 14.75
C ALA A 414 -0.11 -4.59 15.00
#